data_AF-A0ABD5U3J7-F1
#
_entry.id   AF-A0ABD5U3J7-F1
#
_cell.length_a   1.000
_cell.length_b   1.000
_cell.length_c   1.000
_cell.angle_alpha   90.00
_cell.angle_beta   90.00
_cell.angle_gamma   90.00
#
_symmetry.space_group_name_H-M   'P 1'
#
loop_
_entity.id
_entity.type
_entity.pdbx_description
1 polymer ?
#
loop_
_entity_poly.entity_id
_entity_poly.type
_entity_poly.pdbx_seq_one_letter_code
_entity_poly.pdbx_strand_id
1 'polypeptide(L)' 'MTGETITRCGHELDAEYLYPADAVVLELYEMSGTLRVRLAVPCPECDEAVELDTRVERTATASVEVPLDDSEDQYD' A
#
# COMPACT_ATOMS: atom_id res chain seq x y z
N MET A 1 18.21 0.88 14.47
CA MET A 1 18.57 0.31 13.17
C MET A 1 17.62 0.96 12.18
N THR A 2 17.99 2.15 11.69
CA THR A 2 17.22 2.87 10.67
C THR A 2 17.36 2.08 9.37
N GLY A 3 16.26 1.54 8.87
CA GLY A 3 16.24 0.68 7.69
C GLY A 3 16.31 1.52 6.43
N GLU A 4 17.52 1.78 5.95
CA GLU A 4 17.78 2.40 4.64
C GLU A 4 17.16 1.50 3.54
N THR A 5 16.02 1.91 3.00
CA THR A 5 15.38 1.21 1.88
C THR A 5 15.80 1.89 0.59
N ILE A 6 16.87 1.38 -0.04
CA ILE A 6 17.33 1.86 -1.34
C ILE A 6 16.42 1.28 -2.42
N THR A 7 15.80 2.17 -3.18
CA THR A 7 14.76 1.84 -4.17
C THR A 7 15.34 1.70 -5.57
N ARG A 8 14.50 1.30 -6.53
CA ARG A 8 14.92 1.16 -7.94
C ARG A 8 15.40 2.48 -8.55
N CYS A 9 14.85 3.61 -8.13
CA CYS A 9 15.30 4.94 -8.54
C CYS A 9 16.56 5.42 -7.79
N GLY A 10 17.07 4.66 -6.82
CA GLY A 10 18.31 4.96 -6.09
C GLY A 10 18.17 6.08 -5.05
N HIS A 11 16.99 6.68 -4.93
CA HIS A 11 16.63 7.66 -3.91
C HIS A 11 16.31 6.97 -2.59
N GLU A 12 16.67 7.63 -1.50
CA GLU A 12 16.36 7.16 -0.15
C GLU A 12 14.89 7.45 0.16
N LEU A 13 14.17 6.45 0.66
CA LEU A 13 12.83 6.67 1.17
C LEU A 13 12.90 6.92 2.66
N ASP A 14 12.60 8.16 3.05
CA ASP A 14 12.31 8.48 4.44
C ASP A 14 10.82 8.32 4.72
N ALA A 15 10.51 7.61 5.80
CA ALA A 15 9.15 7.35 6.24
C ALA A 15 8.39 8.64 6.62
N GLU A 16 9.09 9.73 6.95
CA GLU A 16 8.45 11.01 7.27
C GLU A 16 7.73 11.65 6.06
N TYR A 17 8.10 11.26 4.84
CA TYR A 17 7.50 11.74 3.60
C TYR A 17 6.54 10.74 2.96
N LEU A 18 6.27 9.60 3.61
CA LEU A 18 5.33 8.60 3.11
C LEU A 18 3.98 8.74 3.83
N TYR A 19 2.93 9.03 3.07
CA TYR A 19 1.57 9.07 3.60
C TYR A 19 0.78 7.81 3.20
N PRO A 20 -0.01 7.23 4.11
CA PRO A 20 -0.85 6.07 3.79
C PRO A 20 -1.84 6.30 2.65
N ALA A 21 -2.25 7.55 2.43
CA ALA A 21 -3.18 7.91 1.36
C ALA A 21 -2.57 7.81 -0.05
N ASP A 22 -1.24 7.90 -0.15
CA ASP A 22 -0.50 7.81 -1.42
C ASP A 22 -0.09 6.37 -1.76
N ALA A 23 -0.33 5.43 -0.84
CA ALA A 23 0.01 4.03 -1.03
C ALA A 23 -1.08 3.31 -1.83
N VAL A 24 -0.65 2.56 -2.86
CA VAL A 24 -1.52 1.67 -3.62
C VAL A 24 -1.24 0.23 -3.19
N VAL A 25 -2.25 -0.47 -2.68
CA VAL A 25 -2.13 -1.90 -2.35
C VAL A 25 -2.10 -2.70 -3.65
N LEU A 26 -1.01 -3.44 -3.86
CA LEU A 26 -0.83 -4.30 -5.03
C LEU A 26 -1.30 -5.72 -4.74
N GLU A 27 -0.96 -6.25 -3.57
CA GLU A 27 -1.24 -7.64 -3.21
C GLU A 27 -1.34 -7.80 -1.68
N LEU A 28 -2.32 -8.58 -1.24
CA LEU A 28 -2.43 -9.09 0.14
C LEU A 28 -2.24 -10.59 0.11
N TYR A 29 -1.28 -11.08 0.89
CA TYR A 29 -0.95 -12.50 0.86
C TYR A 29 -0.49 -12.99 2.23
N GLU A 30 -0.63 -14.29 2.47
CA GLU A 30 -0.14 -14.92 3.69
C GLU A 30 1.16 -15.66 3.41
N MET A 31 2.16 -15.45 4.27
CA MET A 31 3.41 -16.19 4.23
C MET A 31 3.79 -16.63 5.64
N SER A 32 3.94 -17.94 5.84
CA SER A 32 4.29 -18.53 7.14
C SER A 32 3.34 -18.12 8.28
N GLY A 33 2.02 -18.09 8.00
CA GLY A 33 0.99 -17.71 8.97
C GLY A 33 1.00 -16.22 9.34
N THR A 34 1.67 -15.38 8.55
CA THR A 34 1.71 -13.93 8.74
C THR A 34 1.15 -13.23 7.51
N LEU A 35 0.17 -12.35 7.72
CA LEU A 35 -0.36 -11.49 6.68
C LEU A 35 0.69 -10.46 6.25
N ARG A 36 0.93 -10.37 4.94
CA ARG A 36 1.84 -9.42 4.31
C ARG A 36 1.08 -8.63 3.26
N VAL A 37 1.60 -7.44 2.99
CA VAL A 37 1.08 -6.53 1.97
C VAL A 37 2.23 -6.08 1.08
N ARG A 38 2.02 -6.20 -0.22
CA ARG A 38 2.84 -5.53 -1.23
C ARG A 38 2.12 -4.26 -1.64
N LEU A 39 2.83 -3.14 -1.61
CA LEU A 39 2.29 -1.82 -1.90
C LEU A 39 3.25 -1.02 -2.77
N ALA A 40 2.71 -0.10 -3.54
CA ALA A 40 3.48 0.89 -4.29
C ALA A 40 3.29 2.28 -3.65
N VAL A 41 4.37 3.03 -3.52
CA VAL A 41 4.36 4.44 -3.10
C VAL A 41 5.12 5.28 -4.14
N PRO A 42 4.70 6.54 -4.40
CA PRO A 42 5.49 7.44 -5.23
C PRO A 42 6.78 7.85 -4.51
N CYS A 43 7.90 7.85 -5.21
CA CYS A 43 9.14 8.43 -4.70
C CYS A 43 8.98 9.96 -4.58
N PRO A 44 9.23 10.57 -3.42
CA PRO A 44 9.06 12.02 -3.22
C PRO A 44 10.07 12.86 -4.02
N GLU A 45 11.19 12.27 -4.46
CA GLU A 45 12.22 12.99 -5.20
C GLU A 45 12.00 12.98 -6.73
N CYS A 46 11.43 11.91 -7.27
CA CYS A 46 11.36 11.72 -8.72
C CYS A 46 10.03 11.15 -9.24
N ASP A 47 9.03 11.00 -8.38
CA ASP A 47 7.69 10.45 -8.68
C ASP A 47 7.68 9.03 -9.26
N GLU A 48 8.82 8.33 -9.27
CA GLU A 48 8.87 6.94 -9.71
C GLU A 48 8.16 6.03 -8.69
N ALA A 49 7.36 5.08 -9.17
CA ALA A 49 6.69 4.12 -8.32
C ALA A 49 7.71 3.16 -7.67
N VAL A 50 7.72 3.12 -6.34
CA VAL A 50 8.53 2.21 -5.55
C VAL A 50 7.64 1.11 -4.98
N GLU A 51 7.99 -0.13 -5.27
CA GLU A 51 7.34 -1.30 -4.67
C GLU A 51 7.98 -1.66 -3.33
N LEU A 52 7.15 -1.83 -2.31
CA LEU A 52 7.51 -2.21 -0.95
C LEU A 52 6.77 -3.46 -0.53
N ASP A 53 7.44 -4.33 0.21
CA ASP A 53 6.87 -5.53 0.80
C ASP A 53 6.99 -5.47 2.32
N THR A 54 5.86 -5.53 3.02
CA THR A 54 5.85 -5.40 4.47
C THR A 54 4.87 -6.35 5.15
N ARG A 55 5.11 -6.57 6.44
CA ARG A 55 4.26 -7.37 7.32
C ARG A 55 3.15 -6.49 7.88
N VAL A 56 1.94 -7.05 7.95
CA VAL A 56 0.84 -6.44 8.70
C VAL A 56 1.05 -6.69 10.19
N GLU A 57 1.21 -5.61 10.96
CA GLU A 57 1.43 -5.70 12.41
C GLU A 57 0.12 -5.83 13.19
N ARG A 58 -0.93 -5.11 12.76
CA ARG A 58 -2.25 -5.12 13.40
C ARG A 58 -3.33 -5.00 12.34
N THR A 59 -4.45 -5.67 12.58
CA THR A 59 -5.67 -5.52 11.80
C THR A 59 -6.76 -4.94 12.69
N ALA A 60 -7.65 -4.14 12.10
CA ALA A 60 -8.84 -3.63 12.76
C ALA A 60 -10.03 -3.82 11.83
N THR A 61 -11.16 -4.24 12.40
CA THR A 61 -12.41 -4.38 11.66
C THR A 61 -13.20 -3.10 11.80
N ALA A 62 -13.60 -2.50 10.69
CA ALA A 62 -14.50 -1.36 10.65
C ALA A 62 -15.78 -1.76 9.91
N SER A 63 -16.93 -1.41 10.48
CA SER A 63 -18.21 -1.47 9.78
C SER A 63 -18.33 -0.21 8.94
N VAL A 64 -18.03 -0.30 7.66
CA VAL A 64 -18.15 0.82 6.72
C VAL A 64 -19.33 0.54 5.81
N GLU A 65 -20.28 1.46 5.75
CA GLU A 65 -21.31 1.44 4.72
C GLU A 65 -20.63 1.84 3.40
N VAL A 66 -20.36 0.85 2.54
CA VAL A 66 -19.88 1.14 1.19
C VAL A 66 -21.01 1.88 0.48
N PRO A 67 -20.78 3.06 -0.13
CA PRO A 67 -21.76 3.63 -1.03
C PRO A 67 -21.84 2.67 -2.23
N LEU A 68 -22.79 1.74 -2.17
CA LEU A 68 -23.21 1.00 -3.35
C LEU A 68 -23.84 2.05 -4.25
N ASP A 69 -23.18 2.41 -5.35
CA ASP A 69 -23.86 3.13 -6.42
C ASP A 69 -24.99 2.20 -6.86
N ASP A 70 -26.23 2.63 -6.67
CA ASP A 70 -27.46 1.93 -7.03
C ASP A 70 -27.59 1.89 -8.57
N SER A 71 -26.52 1.52 -9.28
CA SER A 71 -26.56 1.23 -10.71
C SER A 71 -27.16 -0.16 -10.89
N GLU A 72 -28.46 -0.25 -10.64
CA GLU A 72 -29.32 -1.27 -11.22
C GLU A 72 -29.05 -1.26 -12.75
N ASP A 73 -28.63 -2.41 -13.27
CA ASP A 73 -28.50 -2.72 -14.72
C ASP A 73 -27.50 -1.90 -15.57
N GLN A 74 -26.25 -2.37 -15.64
CA GLN A 74 -25.31 -2.03 -16.74
C GLN A 74 -24.98 -3.21 -17.66
N TYR A 75 -25.84 -4.23 -17.69
CA TYR A 75 -25.78 -5.31 -18.68
C TYR A 75 -27.14 -5.47 -19.35
N ASP A 76 -27.33 -4.77 -20.48
CA ASP A 76 -28.25 -5.18 -21.56
C ASP A 76 -27.40 -5.66 -22.76
#